data_AF-A0A402A230-F1
#
_entry.id   AF-A0A402A230-F1
#
_cell.length_a   1.000
_cell.length_b   1.000
_cell.length_c   1.000
_cell.angle_alpha   90.00
_cell.angle_beta   90.00
_cell.angle_gamma   90.00
#
_symmetry.space_group_name_H-M   'P 1'
#
loop_
_entity.id
_entity.type
_entity.pdbx_description
1 polymer ?
#
loop_
_entity_poly.entity_id
_entity_poly.type
_entity_poly.pdbx_seq_one_letter_code
_entity_poly.pdbx_strand_id
1 'polypeptide(L)'
;MKELRIIYIRYLISIHMLIQYLDALDEHALILEQGSSPAIKTGLRQTNLIAVTAQGDVITIFINKKSIGTIHDASYDHGEIGVLVGSDQTAPAEASFQDAKVWD
;
A
#
# COMPACT_ATOMS: atom_id res chain seq x y z
N MET A 1 6.26 -2.89 23.82
CA MET A 1 5.59 -3.44 22.63
C MET A 1 4.82 -2.28 22.02
N LYS A 2 5.25 -1.79 20.86
CA LYS A 2 4.51 -0.75 20.17
C LYS A 2 3.62 -1.46 19.17
N GLU A 3 2.31 -1.47 19.42
CA GLU A 3 1.36 -1.81 18.37
C GLU A 3 1.41 -0.70 17.34
N LEU A 4 1.48 -1.07 16.06
CA LEU A 4 1.08 -0.16 15.01
C LEU A 4 0.13 -0.87 14.07
N ARG A 5 -0.90 -0.14 13.71
CA ARG A 5 -2.03 -0.65 12.94
C ARG A 5 -1.96 -0.01 11.56
N ILE A 6 -1.84 -0.89 10.58
CA ILE A 6 -2.22 -0.70 9.18
C ILE A 6 -1.10 -0.25 8.23
N ILE A 7 -0.61 -1.21 7.44
CA ILE A 7 0.10 -0.95 6.18
C ILE A 7 -0.94 -0.62 5.11
N TYR A 8 -0.84 0.56 4.50
CA TYR A 8 -1.74 1.00 3.44
C TYR A 8 -1.05 1.12 2.09
N ILE A 9 -1.75 0.67 1.04
CA ILE A 9 -1.39 0.90 -0.36
C ILE A 9 -2.38 1.90 -0.93
N ARG A 10 -1.91 3.10 -1.25
CA ARG A 10 -2.72 4.11 -1.92
C ARG A 10 -2.46 4.03 -3.42
N TYR A 11 -3.54 3.88 -4.18
CA TYR A 11 -3.53 3.80 -5.63
C TYR A 11 -4.05 5.11 -6.22
N LEU A 12 -3.16 5.92 -6.80
CA LEU A 12 -3.59 6.90 -7.79
C LEU A 12 -3.21 6.41 -9.16
N ILE A 13 -3.90 6.98 -10.14
CA ILE A 13 -3.96 6.56 -11.54
C ILE A 13 -2.58 6.26 -12.14
N SER A 14 -1.46 6.79 -11.62
CA SER A 14 -0.09 6.45 -12.03
C SER A 14 0.94 6.25 -10.89
N ILE A 15 0.54 6.27 -9.61
CA ILE A 15 1.48 6.20 -8.48
C ILE A 15 1.05 5.16 -7.45
N HIS A 16 2.05 4.54 -6.82
CA HIS A 16 1.89 3.76 -5.59
C HIS A 16 2.45 4.54 -4.42
N MET A 17 1.83 4.38 -3.26
CA MET A 17 2.43 4.78 -1.99
C MET A 17 2.31 3.66 -0.97
N LEU A 18 3.38 3.40 -0.25
CA LEU A 18 3.35 2.69 1.01
C LEU A 18 3.34 3.71 2.13
N ILE A 19 2.28 3.67 2.92
CA ILE A 19 2.06 4.65 3.97
C ILE A 19 1.91 3.90 5.30
N GLN A 20 2.63 4.38 6.30
CA GLN A 20 2.51 3.96 7.69
C GLN A 20 1.62 4.97 8.42
N TYR A 21 0.57 4.49 9.07
CA TYR A 21 -0.35 5.32 9.83
C TYR A 21 -0.15 5.07 11.33
N LEU A 22 0.15 6.13 12.10
CA LEU A 22 0.20 6.03 13.57
C LEU A 22 -1.20 6.04 14.20
N ASP A 23 -2.14 6.72 13.56
CA ASP A 23 -3.55 6.75 13.90
C ASP A 23 -4.39 6.99 12.63
N ALA A 24 -5.70 7.21 12.78
CA ALA A 24 -6.61 7.41 11.65
C ALA A 24 -6.52 8.82 11.02
N LEU A 25 -5.55 9.64 11.41
CA LEU A 25 -5.38 11.00 10.89
C LEU A 25 -4.31 11.01 9.79
N ASP A 26 -4.70 11.45 8.59
CA ASP A 26 -3.79 11.53 7.43
C ASP A 26 -2.57 12.43 7.71
N GLU A 27 -2.68 13.42 8.59
CA GLU A 27 -1.57 14.31 8.97
C GLU A 27 -0.46 13.62 9.76
N HIS A 28 -0.75 12.47 10.38
CA HIS A 28 0.23 11.64 11.11
C HIS A 28 0.79 10.50 10.26
N ALA A 29 0.39 10.42 8.99
CA ALA A 29 0.82 9.36 8.10
C ALA A 29 2.24 9.61 7.59
N LEU A 30 3.10 8.60 7.67
CA LEU A 30 4.46 8.63 7.15
C LEU A 30 4.53 7.88 5.82
N ILE A 31 4.95 8.58 4.77
CA ILE A 31 5.24 7.95 3.47
C ILE A 31 6.55 7.19 3.60
N LEU A 32 6.47 5.86 3.58
CA LEU A 32 7.65 4.98 3.60
C LEU A 32 8.24 4.84 2.19
N GLU A 33 7.37 4.78 1.18
CA GLU A 33 7.79 4.81 -0.22
C GLU A 33 6.70 5.39 -1.11
N GLN A 34 7.13 6.10 -2.16
CA GLN A 34 6.25 6.59 -3.22
C GLN A 34 6.95 6.49 -4.56
N GLY A 35 6.20 6.18 -5.61
CA GLY A 35 6.76 6.05 -6.95
C GLY A 35 5.72 5.77 -8.02
N SER A 36 6.21 5.61 -9.24
CA SER A 36 5.42 5.14 -10.38
C SER A 36 6.10 3.90 -10.97
N SER A 37 5.32 3.00 -11.54
CA SER A 37 5.85 1.81 -12.18
C SER A 37 5.05 1.49 -13.44
N PRO A 38 5.71 1.11 -14.56
CA PRO A 38 5.01 0.66 -15.76
C PRO A 38 4.26 -0.66 -15.53
N ALA A 39 4.47 -1.33 -14.39
CA ALA A 39 3.68 -2.49 -13.99
C ALA A 39 2.24 -2.13 -13.63
N ILE A 40 1.95 -0.86 -13.33
CA ILE A 40 0.65 -0.37 -12.89
C ILE A 40 -0.27 -0.17 -14.10
N LYS A 41 -1.42 -0.87 -14.13
CA LYS A 41 -2.42 -0.69 -15.18
C LYS A 41 -3.35 0.47 -14.84
N THR A 42 -3.26 1.53 -15.62
CA THR A 42 -3.97 2.79 -15.39
C THR A 42 -5.27 2.85 -16.22
N GLY A 43 -6.24 3.64 -15.76
CA GLY A 43 -7.51 3.83 -16.46
C GLY A 43 -8.69 3.07 -15.85
N LEU A 44 -9.89 3.45 -16.27
CA LEU A 44 -11.15 2.93 -15.72
C LEU A 44 -11.28 1.42 -15.96
N ARG A 45 -11.74 0.68 -14.93
CA ARG A 45 -11.96 -0.78 -14.95
C ARG A 45 -10.72 -1.63 -15.23
N GLN A 46 -9.52 -1.09 -14.99
CA GLN A 46 -8.30 -1.91 -14.98
C GLN A 46 -8.10 -2.58 -13.62
N THR A 47 -7.86 -3.89 -13.66
CA THR A 47 -7.56 -4.69 -12.47
C THR A 47 -6.06 -4.85 -12.30
N ASN A 48 -5.56 -4.56 -11.10
CA ASN A 48 -4.19 -4.81 -10.68
C ASN A 48 -4.17 -5.90 -9.61
N LEU A 49 -3.21 -6.83 -9.73
CA LEU A 49 -2.90 -7.76 -8.65
C LEU A 49 -1.84 -7.11 -7.76
N ILE A 50 -2.14 -6.97 -6.47
CA ILE A 50 -1.28 -6.34 -5.49
C ILE A 50 -0.86 -7.40 -4.46
N ALA A 51 0.42 -7.40 -4.08
CA ALA A 51 0.93 -8.21 -2.98
C ALA A 51 2.00 -7.44 -2.20
N VAL A 52 2.13 -7.76 -0.92
CA VAL A 52 3.18 -7.26 -0.03
C VAL A 52 3.78 -8.45 0.69
N THR A 53 5.12 -8.48 0.80
CA THR A 53 5.81 -9.38 1.73
C THR A 53 6.41 -8.54 2.83
N ALA A 54 6.15 -8.92 4.08
CA ALA A 54 6.83 -8.38 5.26
C ALA A 54 7.64 -9.52 5.88
N GLN A 55 8.97 -9.45 5.82
CA GLN A 55 9.87 -10.47 6.35
C GLN A 55 10.94 -9.78 7.22
N GLY A 56 10.81 -9.87 8.53
CA GLY A 56 11.64 -9.11 9.45
C GLY A 56 11.41 -7.60 9.26
N ASP A 57 12.49 -6.85 9.06
CA ASP A 57 12.46 -5.42 8.74
C ASP A 57 12.28 -5.12 7.24
N VAL A 58 12.17 -6.15 6.39
CA VAL A 58 12.08 -5.98 4.93
C VAL A 58 10.64 -6.03 4.45
N ILE A 59 10.18 -4.95 3.83
CA ILE A 59 8.88 -4.85 3.19
C ILE A 59 9.06 -4.70 1.68
N THR A 60 8.51 -5.61 0.89
CA THR A 60 8.56 -5.56 -0.58
C THR A 60 7.15 -5.48 -1.15
N ILE A 61 6.95 -4.58 -2.12
CA ILE A 61 5.67 -4.36 -2.78
C ILE A 61 5.73 -4.94 -4.18
N PHE A 62 4.66 -5.65 -4.56
CA PHE A 62 4.50 -6.20 -5.89
C PHE A 62 3.21 -5.70 -6.51
N ILE A 63 3.29 -5.29 -7.77
CA ILE A 63 2.13 -5.02 -8.62
C ILE A 63 2.25 -5.85 -9.89
N ASN A 64 1.18 -6.54 -10.26
CA ASN A 64 1.10 -7.40 -11.45
C ASN A 64 2.32 -8.35 -11.57
N LYS A 65 2.69 -8.96 -10.43
CA LYS A 65 3.81 -9.93 -10.28
C LYS A 65 5.21 -9.34 -10.48
N LYS A 66 5.37 -8.01 -10.50
CA LYS A 66 6.67 -7.33 -10.53
C LYS A 66 6.92 -6.65 -9.19
N SER A 67 8.12 -6.82 -8.64
CA SER A 67 8.56 -5.99 -7.51
C SER A 67 8.68 -4.55 -8.01
N ILE A 68 8.08 -3.63 -7.26
CA ILE A 68 8.10 -2.19 -7.58
C ILE A 68 8.80 -1.35 -6.51
N GLY A 69 9.15 -1.95 -5.38
CA GLY A 69 9.73 -1.25 -4.23
C GLY A 69 10.15 -2.20 -3.12
N THR A 70 11.19 -1.85 -2.36
CA THR A 70 11.64 -2.58 -1.17
C THR A 70 12.18 -1.61 -0.14
N ILE A 71 11.69 -1.75 1.09
CA ILE A 71 11.92 -0.82 2.19
C ILE A 71 12.45 -1.61 3.38
N HIS A 72 13.39 -1.01 4.09
CA HIS A 72 13.85 -1.49 5.38
C HIS A 72 13.23 -0.61 6.47
N ASP A 73 12.27 -1.15 7.23
CA ASP A 73 11.66 -0.48 8.38
C ASP A 73 11.56 -1.45 9.56
N ALA A 74 12.31 -1.16 10.62
CA ALA A 74 12.32 -1.94 11.85
C ALA A 74 11.47 -1.28 12.96
N SER A 75 10.66 -0.28 12.62
CA SER A 75 9.89 0.49 13.60
C SER A 75 8.84 -0.36 14.33
N TYR A 76 8.27 -1.35 13.63
CA TYR A 76 7.23 -2.24 14.15
C TYR A 76 7.41 -3.65 13.60
N ASP A 77 7.14 -4.65 14.43
CA ASP A 77 7.28 -6.09 14.12
C ASP A 77 5.94 -6.78 13.81
N HIS A 78 4.81 -6.10 14.05
CA HIS A 78 3.47 -6.57 13.72
C HIS A 78 2.51 -5.40 13.53
N GLY A 79 1.36 -5.68 12.90
CA GLY A 79 0.30 -4.71 12.73
C GLY A 79 -0.91 -5.24 11.98
N GLU A 80 -1.85 -4.34 11.70
CA GLU A 80 -3.00 -4.63 10.84
C GLU A 80 -2.67 -4.50 9.35
N ILE A 81 -3.50 -5.11 8.50
CA ILE A 81 -3.43 -5.00 7.04
C ILE A 81 -4.70 -4.29 6.57
N GLY A 82 -4.54 -3.26 5.74
CA GLY A 82 -5.65 -2.47 5.23
C GLY A 82 -5.42 -1.99 3.80
N VAL A 83 -6.50 -1.55 3.16
CA VAL A 83 -6.49 -0.96 1.82
C VAL A 83 -7.25 0.34 1.84
N LEU A 84 -6.74 1.36 1.13
CA LEU A 84 -7.36 2.68 1.08
C LEU A 84 -7.48 3.15 -0.35
N VAL A 85 -8.61 3.78 -0.64
CA VAL A 85 -8.89 4.38 -1.94
C VAL A 85 -9.03 5.86 -1.72
N GLY A 86 -8.29 6.65 -2.50
CA GLY A 86 -8.34 8.09 -2.42
C GLY A 86 -7.94 8.72 -3.74
N SER A 87 -8.39 9.94 -3.95
CA SER A 87 -8.01 10.79 -5.06
C SER A 87 -7.43 12.09 -4.50
N ASP A 88 -6.30 12.55 -5.05
CA ASP A 88 -5.75 13.89 -4.80
C ASP A 88 -6.52 14.96 -5.59
N GLN A 89 -7.38 14.54 -6.52
CA GLN A 89 -8.29 15.40 -7.27
C GLN A 89 -9.68 15.43 -6.63
N THR A 90 -10.44 16.49 -6.93
CA THR A 90 -11.76 16.82 -6.35
C THR A 90 -12.89 15.81 -6.58
N ALA A 91 -12.67 14.73 -7.33
CA ALA A 91 -13.67 13.69 -7.56
C ALA A 91 -13.42 12.46 -6.66
N PRO A 92 -14.46 11.86 -6.06
CA PRO A 92 -14.33 10.63 -5.28
C PRO A 92 -13.79 9.49 -6.16
N ALA A 93 -12.85 8.72 -5.62
CA ALA A 93 -12.36 7.49 -6.22
C ALA A 93 -13.07 6.29 -5.58
N GLU A 94 -13.51 5.36 -6.42
CA GLU A 94 -14.09 4.09 -5.99
C GLU A 94 -13.21 2.95 -6.49
N ALA A 95 -12.96 1.95 -5.65
CA ALA A 95 -12.33 0.70 -6.04
C ALA A 95 -12.99 -0.48 -5.33
N SER A 96 -12.91 -1.64 -5.96
CA SER A 96 -13.31 -2.91 -5.37
C SER A 96 -12.07 -3.77 -5.15
N PHE A 97 -12.05 -4.49 -4.02
CA PHE A 97 -11.02 -5.43 -3.66
C PHE A 97 -11.64 -6.82 -3.55
N GLN A 98 -10.99 -7.82 -4.11
CA GLN A 98 -11.43 -9.21 -4.10
C GLN A 98 -10.25 -10.15 -3.92
N ASP A 99 -10.52 -11.39 -3.50
CA ASP A 99 -9.53 -12.47 -3.38
C ASP A 99 -8.37 -12.17 -2.40
N ALA A 100 -8.64 -11.39 -1.34
CA ALA A 100 -7.66 -11.09 -0.30
C ALA A 100 -7.26 -12.35 0.47
N LYS A 101 -5.94 -12.57 0.60
CA LYS A 101 -5.35 -13.72 1.30
C LYS A 101 -4.11 -13.26 2.08
N VAL A 102 -3.88 -13.89 3.22
CA VAL A 102 -2.71 -13.71 4.07
C VAL A 102 -2.12 -15.08 4.39
N TRP A 103 -0.79 -15.16 4.52
CA TRP A 103 -0.06 -16.38 4.86
C TRP A 103 0.97 -16.04 5.93
N ASP A 104 1.09 -16.91 6.93
CA ASP A 104 2.13 -16.95 7.96
C ASP A 104 3.00 -18.21 7.78
#